data_AF-A0A1Y6KEQ0-F1
#
_entry.id   AF-A0A1Y6KEQ0-F1
#
_cell.length_a   1.000
_cell.length_b   1.000
_cell.length_c   1.000
_cell.angle_alpha   90.00
_cell.angle_beta   90.00
_cell.angle_gamma   90.00
#
_symmetry.space_group_name_H-M   'P 1'
#
loop_
_entity.id
_entity.type
_entity.pdbx_description
1 polymer ?
#
loop_
_entity_poly.entity_id
_entity_poly.type
_entity_poly.pdbx_seq_one_letter_code
_entity_poly.pdbx_strand_id
1 'polypeptide(L)'
;MMDEDDPGGQIALIETRIEQLADRAERCRKIILASKIVISGGAALLVGAVLGLFGSNATGLLGAIAAVLGGIVSLGSNVSTLRQTLAAIAAAETLRSELIGRIDLRLVGEGRAV
;
A
#
# COMPACT_ATOMS: atom_id res chain seq x y z
N MET A 1 -7.14 20.66 27.67
CA MET A 1 -8.18 20.90 26.66
C MET A 1 -7.43 20.92 25.35
N MET A 2 -7.50 19.83 24.58
CA MET A 2 -6.89 19.81 23.25
C MET A 2 -7.73 20.76 22.40
N ASP A 3 -7.10 21.77 21.81
CA ASP A 3 -7.77 22.66 20.88
C ASP A 3 -8.23 21.83 19.67
N GLU A 4 -9.49 21.38 19.71
CA GLU A 4 -10.19 20.85 18.52
C GLU A 4 -10.27 21.93 17.40
N ASP A 5 -9.94 23.19 17.73
CA ASP A 5 -9.90 24.33 16.83
C ASP A 5 -8.47 24.79 16.47
N ASP A 6 -7.41 24.08 16.89
CA ASP A 6 -6.03 24.35 16.44
C ASP A 6 -5.77 23.65 15.10
N PRO A 7 -5.59 24.41 13.99
CA PRO A 7 -5.29 23.83 12.70
C PRO A 7 -3.99 23.00 12.71
N GLY A 8 -3.03 23.35 13.58
CA GLY A 8 -1.76 22.62 13.72
C GLY A 8 -1.95 21.19 14.24
N GLY A 9 -2.72 21.03 15.32
CA GLY A 9 -3.07 19.71 15.87
C GLY A 9 -3.82 18.81 14.88
N GLN A 10 -4.76 19.39 14.11
CA GLN A 10 -5.48 18.64 13.07
C GLN A 10 -4.54 18.18 11.94
N ILE A 11 -3.62 19.05 11.50
CA ILE A 11 -2.61 18.70 10.49
C ILE A 11 -1.72 17.55 10.98
N ALA A 12 -1.22 17.61 12.22
CA ALA A 12 -0.37 16.55 12.79
C ALA A 12 -1.07 15.18 12.84
N LEU A 13 -2.37 15.16 13.15
CA LEU A 13 -3.17 13.92 13.12
C LEU A 13 -3.29 13.35 11.71
N ILE A 14 -3.49 14.23 10.71
CA ILE A 14 -3.58 13.82 9.30
C ILE A 14 -2.24 13.28 8.80
N GLU A 15 -1.13 13.92 9.15
CA GLU A 15 0.21 13.45 8.81
C GLU A 15 0.48 12.06 9.39
N THR A 16 0.17 11.85 10.66
CA THR A 16 0.27 10.53 11.30
C THR A 16 -0.58 9.48 10.57
N ARG A 17 -1.79 9.85 10.13
CA ARG A 17 -2.66 8.95 9.35
C ARG A 17 -2.08 8.63 7.98
N ILE A 18 -1.49 9.61 7.29
CA ILE A 18 -0.82 9.41 6.00
C ILE A 18 0.34 8.43 6.14
N GLU A 19 1.19 8.59 7.17
CA GLU A 19 2.29 7.66 7.45
C GLU A 19 1.80 6.23 7.66
N GLN A 20 0.76 6.04 8.47
CA GLN A 20 0.18 4.71 8.70
C GLN A 20 -0.41 4.09 7.43
N LEU A 21 -1.00 4.90 6.55
CA LEU A 21 -1.50 4.43 5.25
C LEU A 21 -0.33 4.08 4.32
N ALA A 22 0.73 4.88 4.29
CA ALA A 22 1.93 4.61 3.50
C ALA A 22 2.58 3.27 3.90
N ASP A 23 2.66 2.98 5.20
CA ASP A 23 3.13 1.70 5.70
C ASP A 23 2.27 0.51 5.28
N ARG A 24 0.94 0.70 5.18
CA ARG A 24 0.02 -0.32 4.64
C ARG A 24 0.23 -0.51 3.15
N ALA A 25 0.39 0.58 2.39
CA ALA A 25 0.66 0.53 0.96
C ALA A 25 1.97 -0.21 0.68
N GLU A 26 3.03 0.05 1.45
CA GLU A 26 4.32 -0.61 1.29
C GLU A 26 4.25 -2.11 1.58
N ARG A 27 3.53 -2.51 2.63
CA ARG A 27 3.24 -3.93 2.90
C ARG A 27 2.50 -4.60 1.73
N CYS A 28 1.49 -3.93 1.16
CA CYS A 28 0.78 -4.46 -0.01
C CYS A 28 1.72 -4.65 -1.20
N ARG A 29 2.64 -3.72 -1.48
CA ARG A 29 3.65 -3.84 -2.55
C ARG A 29 4.57 -5.04 -2.34
N LYS A 30 5.04 -5.27 -1.11
CA LYS A 30 5.86 -6.43 -0.76
C LYS A 30 5.12 -7.75 -0.97
N ILE A 31 3.85 -7.82 -0.55
CA ILE A 31 3.04 -9.02 -0.74
C ILE A 31 2.78 -9.27 -2.23
N ILE A 32 2.46 -8.22 -3.01
CA ILE A 32 2.30 -8.32 -4.47
C ILE A 32 3.54 -8.93 -5.14
N LEU A 33 4.74 -8.49 -4.74
CA LEU A 33 6.00 -9.03 -5.28
C LEU A 33 6.15 -10.52 -4.91
N ALA A 34 5.93 -10.87 -3.63
CA ALA A 34 5.99 -12.25 -3.17
C ALA A 34 4.99 -13.15 -3.91
N SER A 35 3.75 -12.69 -4.09
CA SER A 35 2.71 -13.41 -4.83
C SER A 35 3.13 -13.70 -6.27
N LYS A 36 3.75 -12.74 -6.97
CA LYS A 36 4.26 -12.98 -8.34
C LYS A 36 5.33 -14.06 -8.38
N ILE A 37 6.24 -14.07 -7.41
CA ILE A 37 7.28 -15.10 -7.30
C ILE A 37 6.62 -16.47 -7.10
N VAL A 38 5.68 -16.58 -6.14
CA VAL A 38 4.95 -17.83 -5.86
C VAL A 38 4.18 -18.32 -7.09
N ILE A 39 3.48 -17.45 -7.81
CA ILE A 39 2.76 -17.80 -9.05
C ILE A 39 3.74 -18.32 -10.10
N SER A 40 4.84 -17.60 -10.34
CA SER A 40 5.83 -18.00 -11.35
C SER A 40 6.49 -19.35 -11.01
N GLY A 41 6.82 -19.57 -9.74
CA GLY A 41 7.37 -20.84 -9.25
C GLY A 41 6.36 -21.98 -9.36
N GLY A 42 5.12 -21.75 -8.94
CA GLY A 42 4.04 -22.74 -9.06
C GLY A 42 3.75 -23.11 -10.53
N ALA A 43 3.70 -22.12 -11.42
CA ALA A 43 3.51 -22.35 -12.85
C ALA A 43 4.68 -23.13 -13.46
N ALA A 44 5.93 -22.80 -13.11
CA ALA A 44 7.10 -23.55 -13.57
C ALA A 44 7.08 -25.01 -13.09
N LEU A 45 6.68 -25.24 -11.84
CA LEU A 45 6.50 -26.59 -11.29
C LEU A 45 5.42 -27.37 -12.03
N LEU A 46 4.28 -26.73 -12.35
CA LEU A 46 3.22 -27.37 -13.15
C LEU A 46 3.71 -27.76 -14.54
N VAL A 47 4.43 -26.88 -15.23
CA VAL A 47 5.02 -27.17 -16.54
C VAL A 47 5.97 -28.37 -16.44
N GLY A 48 6.85 -28.38 -15.43
CA GLY A 48 7.77 -29.50 -15.26
C GLY A 48 7.07 -30.82 -14.92
N ALA A 49 5.98 -30.77 -14.15
CA ALA A 49 5.16 -31.95 -13.85
C ALA A 49 4.46 -32.51 -15.10
N VAL A 50 3.90 -31.64 -15.94
CA VAL A 50 3.27 -32.03 -17.22
C VAL A 50 4.29 -32.65 -18.19
N LEU A 51 5.52 -32.14 -18.20
CA LEU A 51 6.62 -32.69 -19.00
C LEU A 51 7.23 -33.96 -18.40
N GLY A 52 6.79 -34.41 -17.22
CA GLY A 52 7.24 -35.65 -16.59
C GLY A 52 8.58 -35.56 -15.86
N LEU A 53 9.13 -34.36 -15.62
CA LEU A 53 10.45 -34.17 -14.99
C LEU A 53 10.54 -34.64 -13.54
N PHE A 54 9.40 -34.80 -12.85
CA PHE A 54 9.33 -35.11 -11.42
C PHE A 54 8.68 -36.48 -11.11
N GLY A 55 8.38 -37.29 -12.14
CA GLY A 55 7.60 -38.52 -12.00
C GLY A 55 6.15 -38.28 -11.60
N SER A 56 5.40 -39.35 -11.31
CA SER A 56 4.00 -39.28 -10.89
C SER A 56 3.86 -38.90 -9.41
N ASN A 57 3.96 -37.60 -9.10
CA ASN A 57 3.81 -37.09 -7.74
C ASN A 57 2.54 -36.24 -7.59
N ALA A 58 1.43 -36.87 -7.20
CA ALA A 58 0.13 -36.21 -7.03
C ALA A 58 0.17 -35.07 -6.00
N THR A 59 0.96 -35.19 -4.93
CA THR A 59 1.07 -34.15 -3.90
C THR A 59 1.80 -32.91 -4.43
N GLY A 60 2.84 -33.10 -5.24
CA GLY A 60 3.55 -32.01 -5.90
C GLY A 60 2.67 -31.23 -6.88
N LEU A 61 1.87 -31.94 -7.67
CA LEU A 61 0.92 -31.32 -8.61
C LEU A 61 -0.14 -30.50 -7.87
N LEU A 62 -0.75 -31.06 -6.83
CA LEU A 62 -1.72 -30.36 -5.99
C LEU A 62 -1.11 -29.14 -5.29
N GLY A 63 0.12 -29.27 -4.78
CA GLY A 63 0.86 -28.16 -4.18
C GLY A 63 1.13 -27.02 -5.17
N ALA A 64 1.48 -27.34 -6.41
CA ALA A 64 1.72 -26.34 -7.46
C ALA A 64 0.42 -25.64 -7.88
N ILE A 65 -0.70 -26.35 -8.00
CA ILE A 65 -2.02 -25.75 -8.23
C ILE A 65 -2.40 -24.81 -7.08
N ALA A 66 -2.27 -25.28 -5.83
CA ALA A 66 -2.57 -24.50 -4.65
C ALA A 66 -1.71 -23.23 -4.56
N ALA A 67 -0.41 -23.32 -4.87
CA ALA A 67 0.50 -22.19 -4.91
C ALA A 67 0.07 -21.14 -5.95
N VAL A 68 -0.27 -21.57 -7.17
CA VAL A 68 -0.73 -20.67 -8.24
C VAL A 68 -2.04 -19.98 -7.84
N LEU A 69 -3.06 -20.74 -7.41
CA LEU A 69 -4.36 -20.17 -7.04
C LEU A 69 -4.25 -19.24 -5.83
N GLY A 70 -3.55 -19.67 -4.77
CA GLY A 70 -3.32 -18.85 -3.58
C GLY A 70 -2.52 -17.58 -3.91
N GLY A 71 -1.52 -17.69 -4.79
CA GLY A 71 -0.75 -16.56 -5.28
C GLY A 71 -1.61 -15.55 -6.03
N ILE A 72 -2.47 -15.99 -6.96
CA ILE A 72 -3.35 -15.12 -7.76
C ILE A 72 -4.35 -14.38 -6.87
N VAL A 73 -5.01 -15.10 -5.94
CA VAL A 73 -5.98 -14.49 -5.02
C VAL A 73 -5.30 -13.46 -4.12
N SER A 74 -4.13 -13.80 -3.56
CA SER A 74 -3.35 -12.88 -2.73
C SER A 74 -2.92 -11.63 -3.52
N LEU A 75 -2.45 -11.81 -4.77
CA LEU A 75 -2.09 -10.70 -5.65
C LEU A 75 -3.26 -9.75 -5.86
N GLY A 76 -4.43 -10.28 -6.22
CA GLY A 76 -5.63 -9.48 -6.49
C GLY A 76 -6.09 -8.66 -5.30
N SER A 77 -6.20 -9.29 -4.13
CA SER A 77 -6.61 -8.63 -2.89
C SER A 77 -5.65 -7.50 -2.50
N ASN A 78 -4.33 -7.73 -2.58
CA ASN A 78 -3.34 -6.72 -2.23
C ASN A 78 -3.27 -5.57 -3.24
N VAL A 79 -3.51 -5.82 -4.53
CA VAL A 79 -3.61 -4.75 -5.54
C VAL A 79 -4.83 -3.86 -5.27
N SER A 80 -5.98 -4.45 -4.95
CA SER A 80 -7.18 -3.69 -4.59
C SER A 80 -6.95 -2.83 -3.35
N THR A 81 -6.40 -3.43 -2.28
CA THR A 81 -6.08 -2.73 -1.03
C THR A 81 -5.07 -1.61 -1.25
N LEU A 82 -4.04 -1.83 -2.07
CA LEU A 82 -3.07 -0.79 -2.42
C LEU A 82 -3.75 0.41 -3.08
N ARG A 83 -4.63 0.18 -4.07
CA ARG A 83 -5.36 1.26 -4.75
C ARG A 83 -6.24 2.05 -3.79
N GLN A 84 -7.00 1.35 -2.94
CA GLN A 84 -7.83 1.99 -1.91
C GLN A 84 -6.98 2.80 -0.92
N THR A 85 -5.82 2.28 -0.52
CA THR A 85 -4.91 2.96 0.42
C THR A 85 -4.31 4.22 -0.20
N LEU A 86 -3.89 4.16 -1.47
CA LEU A 86 -3.38 5.34 -2.19
C LEU A 86 -4.45 6.40 -2.39
N ALA A 87 -5.69 6.00 -2.68
CA ALA A 87 -6.82 6.94 -2.76
C ALA A 87 -7.09 7.61 -1.40
N ALA A 88 -6.99 6.86 -0.29
CA ALA A 88 -7.13 7.42 1.05
C ALA A 88 -5.99 8.40 1.41
N ILE A 89 -4.75 8.12 0.98
CA ILE A 89 -3.62 9.04 1.14
C ILE A 89 -3.91 10.36 0.39
N ALA A 90 -4.29 10.28 -0.89
CA ALA A 90 -4.57 11.47 -1.69
C ALA A 90 -5.72 12.32 -1.10
N ALA A 91 -6.75 11.68 -0.54
CA ALA A 91 -7.83 12.38 0.15
C ALA A 91 -7.34 13.08 1.43
N ALA A 92 -6.47 12.43 2.20
CA ALA A 92 -5.88 13.01 3.41
C ALA A 92 -4.93 14.18 3.07
N GLU A 93 -4.13 14.08 2.02
CA GLU A 93 -3.27 15.16 1.52
C GLU A 93 -4.09 16.36 1.06
N THR A 94 -5.22 16.13 0.37
CA THR A 94 -6.14 17.22 -0.04
C THR A 94 -6.69 17.97 1.17
N LEU A 95 -7.12 17.24 2.21
CA LEU A 95 -7.65 17.84 3.43
C LEU A 95 -6.57 18.60 4.21
N ARG A 96 -5.34 18.07 4.25
CA ARG A 96 -4.18 18.77 4.81
C ARG A 96 -3.91 20.08 4.07
N SER A 97 -3.93 20.07 2.73
CA SER A 97 -3.74 21.28 1.91
C SER A 97 -4.84 22.32 2.15
N GLU A 98 -6.09 21.89 2.31
CA GLU A 98 -7.20 22.78 2.65
C GLU A 98 -7.01 23.44 4.03
N LEU A 99 -6.63 22.65 5.04
CA LEU A 99 -6.36 23.18 6.38
C LEU A 99 -5.20 24.19 6.36
N ILE A 100 -4.10 23.87 5.67
CA ILE A 100 -2.96 24.79 5.51
C ILE A 100 -3.41 26.09 4.83
N GLY A 101 -4.23 25.99 3.78
CA GLY A 101 -4.75 27.16 3.07
C GLY A 101 -5.68 28.04 3.93
N ARG A 102 -6.28 27.49 4.99
CA ARG A 102 -7.11 28.21 5.96
C ARG A 102 -6.33 28.83 7.11
N ILE A 103 -5.07 28.43 7.33
CA ILE A 103 -4.19 29.08 8.29
C ILE A 103 -3.83 30.46 7.72
N ASP A 104 -4.14 31.52 8.44
CA ASP A 104 -3.82 32.90 8.03
C ASP A 104 -2.30 33.09 8.06
N LEU A 105 -1.66 32.82 6.91
CA LEU A 105 -0.21 32.92 6.75
C LEU A 105 0.19 34.40 6.82
N ARG A 106 0.48 34.88 8.03
CA ARG A 106 1.05 36.23 8.23
C ARG A 106 2.40 36.32 7.51
N LEU A 107 2.43 37.00 6.36
CA LEU A 107 3.65 37.38 5.67
C LEU A 107 4.57 38.17 6.62
N VAL A 108 5.74 37.62 6.94
CA VAL A 108 6.80 38.31 7.69
C VAL A 108 7.76 38.97 6.69
N GLY A 109 7.45 40.21 6.31
CA GLY A 109 8.29 41.12 5.51
C GLY A 109 7.51 42.40 5.23
N GLU A 110 8.01 43.63 5.30
CA GLU A 110 9.33 44.22 5.57
C GLU A 110 9.11 45.52 6.38
N GLY A 111 10.10 45.98 7.15
CA GLY A 111 10.12 47.36 7.64
C GLY A 111 10.78 47.61 8.99
N ARG A 112 12.06 47.27 9.15
CA ARG A 112 12.94 48.08 10.02
C ARG A 112 13.37 49.28 9.19
N ALA A 113 12.56 50.34 9.22
CA ALA A 113 12.99 51.65 8.79
C ALA A 113 14.05 52.13 9.79
N VAL A 114 15.29 52.27 9.30
CA VAL A 114 16.37 53.00 9.97
C VAL A 114 16.16 54.48 9.76
#